data_AF-A0A970KWZ8-F1
#
_entry.id   AF-A0A970KWZ8-F1
#
_cell.length_a   1.000
_cell.length_b   1.000
_cell.length_c   1.000
_cell.angle_alpha   90.00
_cell.angle_beta   90.00
_cell.angle_gamma   90.00
#
_symmetry.space_group_name_H-M   'P 1'
#
loop_
_entity.id
_entity.type
_entity.pdbx_description
1 polymer ?
#
loop_
_entity_poly.entity_id
_entity_poly.type
_entity_poly.pdbx_seq_one_letter_code
_entity_poly.pdbx_strand_id
1 'polypeptide(L)' 'MDLFTQMERVKLRFIAAYERLLEEGQISEAEMEGVIQLIDQMDSMDREEFIARLSKLRPLETGD' A
#
# COMPACT_ATOMS: atom_id res chain seq x y z
N MET A 1 -8.42 1.10 22.79
CA MET A 1 -8.65 1.25 21.35
C MET A 1 -7.96 0.07 20.69
N ASP A 2 -8.74 -0.88 20.20
CA ASP A 2 -8.26 -2.15 19.69
C ASP A 2 -7.28 -1.97 18.53
N LEU A 3 -6.28 -2.85 18.48
CA LEU A 3 -5.30 -2.94 17.38
C LEU A 3 -6.00 -3.01 16.01
N PHE A 4 -7.15 -3.67 15.97
CA PHE A 4 -8.02 -3.77 14.79
C PHE A 4 -8.47 -2.40 14.26
N THR A 5 -8.95 -1.52 15.14
CA THR A 5 -9.41 -0.17 14.77
C THR A 5 -8.26 0.72 14.29
N GLN A 6 -7.05 0.53 14.84
CA GLN A 6 -5.88 1.27 14.38
C GLN A 6 -5.44 0.81 12.99
N MET A 7 -5.49 -0.50 12.74
CA MET A 7 -5.12 -1.09 11.46
C MET A 7 -6.07 -0.66 10.34
N GLU A 8 -7.38 -0.69 10.60
CA GLU A 8 -8.40 -0.23 9.64
C GLU A 8 -8.23 1.25 9.26
N ARG A 9 -7.89 2.10 10.24
CA ARG A 9 -7.59 3.52 10.00
C ARG A 9 -6.33 3.72 9.15
N VAL A 10 -5.31 2.88 9.32
CA VAL A 10 -4.09 2.91 8.52
C VAL A 10 -4.39 2.48 7.08
N LYS A 11 -5.16 1.40 6.87
CA LYS A 11 -5.59 0.94 5.54
C LYS A 11 -6.31 2.05 4.77
N LEU A 12 -7.30 2.71 5.40
CA LEU A 12 -8.03 3.83 4.79
C LEU A 12 -7.12 5.01 4.41
N ARG A 13 -6.16 5.37 5.27
CA ARG A 13 -5.19 6.43 4.97
C ARG A 13 -4.25 6.06 3.83
N PHE A 14 -3.86 4.80 3.72
CA PHE A 14 -3.05 4.31 2.62
C PHE A 14 -3.80 4.39 1.30
N ILE A 15 -5.03 3.87 1.25
CA ILE A 15 -5.87 3.95 0.04
C ILE A 15 -6.04 5.41 -0.39
N ALA A 16 -6.40 6.31 0.55
CA ALA A 16 -6.57 7.73 0.23
C ALA A 16 -5.29 8.43 -0.25
N ALA A 17 -4.11 7.99 0.21
CA ALA A 17 -2.83 8.53 -0.25
C ALA A 17 -2.52 8.06 -1.68
N TYR A 18 -2.78 6.79 -1.98
CA TYR A 18 -2.56 6.22 -3.31
C TYR A 18 -3.62 6.65 -4.33
N GLU A 19 -4.88 6.87 -3.92
CA GLU A 19 -5.90 7.52 -4.77
C GLU A 19 -5.44 8.91 -5.21
N ARG A 20 -4.89 9.72 -4.30
CA ARG A 20 -4.31 11.01 -4.67
C ARG A 20 -3.16 10.88 -5.66
N LEU A 21 -2.27 9.92 -5.46
CA LEU A 21 -1.17 9.66 -6.39
C LEU A 21 -1.68 9.21 -7.78
N LEU A 22 -2.80 8.49 -7.83
CA LEU A 22 -3.46 8.10 -9.08
C LEU A 22 -4.12 9.31 -9.76
N GLU A 23 -4.83 10.15 -9.00
CA GLU A 23 -5.44 11.39 -9.51
C GLU A 23 -4.38 12.37 -10.04
N GLU A 24 -3.22 12.43 -9.39
CA GLU A 24 -2.06 13.23 -9.83
C GLU A 24 -1.29 12.57 -11.00
N GLY A 25 -1.66 11.36 -11.43
CA GLY A 25 -1.02 10.61 -12.50
C GLY A 25 0.40 10.13 -12.16
N GLN A 26 0.77 10.11 -10.89
CA GLN A 26 2.08 9.62 -10.41
C GLN A 26 2.16 8.10 -10.38
N ILE A 27 1.01 7.43 -10.28
CA ILE A 27 0.90 5.97 -10.40
C ILE A 27 -0.15 5.60 -11.43
N SER A 28 -0.04 4.41 -12.03
CA SER A 28 -1.06 3.88 -12.94
C SER A 28 -2.16 3.14 -12.18
N GLU A 29 -3.31 2.93 -12.81
CA GLU A 29 -4.41 2.12 -12.25
C GLU A 29 -3.95 0.70 -11.86
N ALA A 30 -3.01 0.12 -12.62
CA ALA A 30 -2.40 -1.19 -12.30
C ALA A 30 -1.57 -1.16 -11.00
N GLU A 31 -0.86 -0.07 -10.73
CA GLU A 31 -0.10 0.12 -9.49
C GLU A 31 -1.06 0.29 -8.30
N MET A 32 -2.16 1.02 -8.50
CA MET A 32 -3.23 1.15 -7.51
C MET A 32 -3.86 -0.19 -7.17
N GLU A 33 -4.15 -1.02 -8.18
CA GLU A 33 -4.69 -2.37 -7.99
C GLU A 33 -3.72 -3.25 -7.18
N GLY A 34 -2.42 -3.16 -7.44
CA GLY A 34 -1.39 -3.86 -6.67
C GLY A 34 -1.35 -3.41 -5.20
N VAL A 35 -1.54 -2.12 -4.94
CA VAL A 35 -1.61 -1.57 -3.57
C VAL A 35 -2.88 -2.03 -2.85
N ILE A 36 -4.03 -2.04 -3.53
CA ILE A 36 -5.30 -2.55 -2.95
C ILE A 36 -5.15 -4.02 -2.60
N GLN A 37 -4.59 -4.85 -3.48
CA GLN A 37 -4.33 -6.27 -3.18
C GLN A 37 -3.41 -6.45 -1.98
N LEU A 38 -2.37 -5.61 -1.85
CA LEU A 38 -1.48 -5.62 -0.70
C LEU A 38 -2.20 -5.29 0.60
N ILE A 39 -3.08 -4.30 0.58
CA ILE A 39 -3.86 -3.85 1.75
C ILE A 39 -4.90 -4.91 2.17
N ASP A 40 -5.48 -5.60 1.18
CA ASP A 40 -6.37 -6.73 1.40
C ASP A 40 -5.63 -7.89 2.08
N GLN A 41 -4.44 -8.24 1.56
CA GLN A 41 -3.59 -9.28 2.15
C GLN A 41 -2.98 -8.88 3.50
N MET A 42 -2.87 -7.59 3.84
CA MET A 42 -2.27 -7.08 5.09
C MET A 42 -2.88 -7.68 6.37
N ASP A 43 -4.11 -8.19 6.34
CA ASP A 43 -4.70 -8.88 7.51
C ASP A 43 -4.14 -10.29 7.70
N SER A 44 -3.71 -10.94 6.62
CA SER A 44 -3.15 -12.29 6.58
C SER A 44 -1.62 -12.35 6.60
N MET A 45 -0.94 -11.20 6.65
CA MET A 45 0.53 -11.14 6.64
C MET A 45 1.07 -10.10 7.62
N ASP A 46 2.18 -10.44 8.25
CA ASP A 46 2.86 -9.57 9.20
C ASP A 46 3.49 -8.35 8.53
N ARG A 47 3.75 -7.32 9.35
CA ARG A 47 4.32 -6.04 8.91
C ARG A 47 5.59 -6.19 8.06
N GLU A 48 6.46 -7.14 8.40
CA GLU A 48 7.72 -7.38 7.68
C GLU A 48 7.47 -7.88 6.25
N GLU A 49 6.50 -8.78 6.08
CA GLU A 49 6.13 -9.32 4.77
C GLU A 49 5.43 -8.25 3.91
N PHE A 50 4.59 -7.41 4.53
CA PHE A 50 3.96 -6.28 3.86
C PHE A 50 5.00 -5.29 3.32
N ILE A 51 6.00 -4.91 4.12
CA ILE A 51 7.08 -4.00 3.69
C ILE A 51 7.89 -4.61 2.55
N ALA A 52 8.23 -5.90 2.63
CA ALA A 52 8.99 -6.59 1.58
C ALA A 52 8.24 -6.63 0.24
N ARG A 53 6.92 -6.82 0.27
CA ARG A 53 6.05 -6.79 -0.92
C ARG A 53 5.86 -5.38 -1.46
N LEU A 54 5.66 -4.38 -0.59
CA LEU A 54 5.56 -2.98 -0.99
C LEU A 54 6.85 -2.49 -1.68
N SER A 55 8.01 -2.91 -1.18
CA SER A 55 9.31 -2.60 -1.79
C SER A 55 9.49 -3.24 -3.16
N LYS A 56 8.78 -4.33 -3.47
CA LYS A 56 8.75 -4.94 -4.81
C LYS A 56 7.80 -4.23 -5.77
N LEU A 57 6.71 -3.65 -5.25
CA LEU A 57 5.75 -2.88 -6.06
C LEU A 57 6.29 -1.52 -6.44
N ARG A 58 7.14 -0.87 -5.62
CA ARG A 58 7.86 0.31 -6.07
C ARG A 58 9.09 -0.12 -6.88
N PRO A 59 9.12 0.02 -8.23
CA PRO A 59 10.38 0.24 -8.92
C PRO A 59 10.86 1.65 -8.55
N LEU A 60 11.31 1.84 -7.31
CA LEU A 60 12.28 2.87 -7.07
C LEU A 60 13.53 2.39 -7.76
N GLU A 61 13.84 3.02 -8.88
CA GLU A 61 15.20 3.14 -9.38
C GLU A 61 16.11 3.39 -8.19
N THR A 62 16.74 2.34 -7.69
CA THR A 62 18.00 2.47 -6.97
C THR A 62 18.99 2.71 -8.09
N GLY A 63 19.06 3.98 -8.52
CA GLY A 63 20.22 4.48 -9.21
C GLY A 63 21.39 4.45 -8.23
N ASP A 64 22.42 3.72 -8.65
CA ASP A 64 23.80 3.58 -8.12
C ASP A 64 23.99 2.99 -6.71
#